data_AF-A0A355PDJ3-F1
#
_entry.id   AF-A0A355PDJ3-F1
#
_cell.length_a   1.000
_cell.length_b   1.000
_cell.length_c   1.000
_cell.angle_alpha   90.00
_cell.angle_beta   90.00
_cell.angle_gamma   90.00
#
_symmetry.space_group_name_H-M   'P 1'
#
loop_
_entity.id
_entity.type
_entity.pdbx_description
1 polymer ?
#
loop_
_entity_poly.entity_id
_entity_poly.type
_entity_poly.pdbx_seq_one_letter_code
_entity_poly.pdbx_strand_id
1 'polypeptide(L)'
;MMPDCLLTDDCARQELVKWQADRDTWAETLPVMSFFSQFLMLSPITDQHFGSASTDGKFLYFCPRYSATLTEESRLYLQAHLIWHCVAGHLTAPLVASRHRWHLACDHEVNTLLLALGVALPVDAPLFPVCVGRNAMEVYRWLEGHPDTSLEVTADTHPAELWWHLPNAQPDVRVAMLWRHRAHLIAKETNGLPERVAKFCEVR
;
A
#
# COMPACT_ATOMS: atom_id res chain seq x y z
N MET A 1 -34.14 -15.60 -7.75
CA MET A 1 -33.40 -14.53 -7.03
C MET A 1 -32.53 -15.22 -6.00
N MET A 2 -31.21 -15.23 -6.20
CA MET A 2 -30.29 -15.66 -5.15
C MET A 2 -30.21 -14.53 -4.12
N PRO A 3 -30.19 -14.81 -2.81
CA PRO A 3 -30.08 -13.77 -1.80
C PRO A 3 -28.74 -13.04 -1.93
N ASP A 4 -28.76 -11.70 -1.83
CA ASP A 4 -27.59 -10.82 -2.03
C ASP A 4 -26.36 -11.22 -1.20
N CYS A 5 -26.57 -11.85 -0.04
CA CYS A 5 -25.52 -12.38 0.83
C CYS A 5 -24.66 -13.49 0.17
N LEU A 6 -25.27 -14.40 -0.61
CA LEU A 6 -24.52 -15.45 -1.31
C LEU A 6 -23.69 -14.87 -2.48
N LEU A 7 -24.19 -13.80 -3.12
CA LEU A 7 -23.47 -13.10 -4.18
C LEU A 7 -22.24 -12.34 -3.64
N THR A 8 -22.36 -11.75 -2.45
CA THR A 8 -21.23 -11.05 -1.80
C THR A 8 -20.13 -12.01 -1.37
N ASP A 9 -20.48 -13.20 -0.86
CA ASP A 9 -19.50 -14.21 -0.45
C ASP A 9 -18.79 -14.86 -1.65
N ASP A 10 -19.52 -15.12 -2.75
CA ASP A 10 -18.91 -15.62 -3.98
C ASP A 10 -17.98 -14.59 -4.62
N CYS A 11 -18.36 -13.31 -4.63
CA CYS A 11 -17.49 -12.23 -5.10
C CYS A 11 -16.21 -12.13 -4.25
N ALA A 12 -16.35 -12.16 -2.91
CA ALA A 12 -15.21 -12.12 -1.99
C ALA A 12 -14.22 -13.27 -2.25
N ARG A 13 -14.74 -14.48 -2.45
CA ARG A 13 -13.91 -15.66 -2.77
C ARG A 13 -13.22 -15.54 -4.13
N GLN A 14 -13.92 -15.07 -5.15
CA GLN A 14 -13.34 -14.86 -6.49
C GLN A 14 -12.21 -13.83 -6.48
N GLU A 15 -12.44 -12.68 -5.82
CA GLU A 15 -11.42 -11.64 -5.72
C GLU A 15 -10.23 -12.08 -4.87
N LEU A 16 -10.45 -12.84 -3.79
CA LEU A 16 -9.37 -13.42 -3.00
C LEU A 16 -8.46 -14.33 -3.84
N VAL A 17 -9.04 -15.15 -4.73
CA VAL A 17 -8.26 -15.99 -5.66
C VAL A 17 -7.42 -15.13 -6.61
N LYS A 18 -7.95 -14.02 -7.13
CA LYS A 18 -7.19 -13.09 -7.98
C LYS A 18 -6.02 -12.47 -7.24
N TRP A 19 -6.25 -11.96 -6.01
CA TRP A 19 -5.18 -11.38 -5.19
C TRP A 19 -4.07 -12.38 -4.87
N GLN A 20 -4.42 -13.65 -4.65
CA GLN A 20 -3.44 -14.71 -4.45
C GLN A 20 -2.66 -15.02 -5.73
N ALA A 21 -3.34 -15.13 -6.87
CA ALA A 21 -2.71 -15.40 -8.16
C ALA A 21 -1.72 -14.27 -8.56
N ASP A 22 -2.06 -13.01 -8.29
CA ASP A 22 -1.16 -11.87 -8.50
C ASP A 22 0.18 -12.06 -7.77
N ARG A 23 0.14 -12.54 -6.50
CA ARG A 23 1.35 -12.77 -5.71
C ARG A 23 2.23 -13.87 -6.29
N ASP A 24 1.61 -14.87 -6.91
CA ASP A 24 2.34 -15.95 -7.58
C ASP A 24 3.13 -15.43 -8.78
N THR A 25 2.66 -14.37 -9.46
CA THR A 25 3.40 -13.73 -10.57
C THR A 25 4.68 -13.03 -10.12
N TRP A 26 4.76 -12.57 -8.88
CA TRP A 26 5.93 -11.86 -8.36
C TRP A 26 7.14 -12.77 -8.14
N ALA A 27 6.93 -14.07 -7.98
CA ALA A 27 8.04 -15.02 -7.80
C ALA A 27 9.04 -14.95 -8.97
N GLU A 28 8.54 -14.72 -10.17
CA GLU A 28 9.35 -14.63 -11.39
C GLU A 28 9.71 -13.19 -11.77
N THR A 29 8.80 -12.24 -11.53
CA THR A 29 8.91 -10.87 -12.05
C THR A 29 9.52 -9.88 -11.07
N LEU A 30 9.28 -10.04 -9.77
CA LEU A 30 9.70 -9.09 -8.75
C LEU A 30 9.93 -9.77 -7.39
N PRO A 31 11.07 -10.48 -7.21
CA PRO A 31 11.32 -11.33 -6.04
C PRO A 31 11.20 -10.63 -4.68
N VAL A 32 11.54 -9.33 -4.62
CA VAL A 32 11.35 -8.53 -3.39
C VAL A 32 9.89 -8.46 -2.95
N MET A 33 8.96 -8.37 -3.91
CA MET A 33 7.53 -8.37 -3.61
C MET A 33 7.04 -9.75 -3.19
N SER A 34 7.54 -10.80 -3.85
CA SER A 34 7.28 -12.19 -3.43
C SER A 34 7.71 -12.42 -1.99
N PHE A 35 8.90 -11.97 -1.59
CA PHE A 35 9.39 -12.04 -0.21
C PHE A 35 8.47 -11.30 0.77
N PHE A 36 8.18 -10.02 0.53
CA PHE A 36 7.39 -9.23 1.46
C PHE A 36 5.93 -9.70 1.59
N SER A 37 5.34 -10.21 0.52
CA SER A 37 3.95 -10.68 0.51
C SER A 37 3.70 -11.85 1.48
N GLN A 38 4.73 -12.65 1.80
CA GLN A 38 4.63 -13.80 2.71
C GLN A 38 4.31 -13.40 4.15
N PHE A 39 4.55 -12.14 4.50
CA PHE A 39 4.30 -11.61 5.85
C PHE A 39 2.91 -11.01 6.03
N LEU A 40 2.07 -11.03 4.98
CA LEU A 40 0.75 -10.41 4.97
C LEU A 40 -0.32 -11.43 4.56
N MET A 41 -1.35 -11.57 5.38
CA MET A 41 -2.54 -12.32 5.01
C MET A 41 -3.48 -11.46 4.16
N LEU A 42 -4.26 -12.09 3.28
CA LEU A 42 -5.30 -11.41 2.49
C LEU A 42 -6.63 -11.48 3.24
N SER A 43 -7.34 -10.36 3.35
CA SER A 43 -8.62 -10.28 4.04
C SER A 43 -9.65 -9.49 3.22
N PRO A 44 -10.56 -10.16 2.49
CA PRO A 44 -11.67 -9.48 1.85
C PRO A 44 -12.64 -8.96 2.92
N ILE A 45 -13.05 -7.70 2.79
CA ILE A 45 -13.99 -7.02 3.70
C ILE A 45 -15.29 -6.76 2.95
N THR A 46 -16.37 -7.45 3.34
CA THR A 46 -17.69 -7.36 2.71
C THR A 46 -18.57 -6.24 3.28
N ASP A 47 -18.11 -5.55 4.32
CA ASP A 47 -18.80 -4.40 4.91
C ASP A 47 -19.08 -3.33 3.84
N GLN A 48 -20.32 -2.86 3.77
CA GLN A 48 -20.75 -1.85 2.80
C GLN A 48 -20.08 -0.48 3.00
N HIS A 49 -19.62 -0.17 4.21
CA HIS A 49 -18.98 1.09 4.58
C HIS A 49 -17.47 1.09 4.29
N PHE A 50 -16.90 -0.03 3.88
CA PHE A 50 -15.52 -0.14 3.41
C PHE A 50 -15.51 -0.33 1.89
N GLY A 51 -15.18 0.75 1.18
CA GLY A 51 -15.19 0.81 -0.30
C GLY A 51 -13.81 0.89 -0.95
N SER A 52 -12.75 0.51 -0.23
CA SER A 52 -11.36 0.72 -0.65
C SER A 52 -10.49 -0.51 -0.31
N ALA A 53 -9.17 -0.32 -0.22
CA ALA A 53 -8.21 -1.23 0.36
C ALA A 53 -7.38 -0.53 1.46
N SER A 54 -6.66 -1.28 2.28
CA SER A 54 -5.75 -0.75 3.31
C SER A 54 -4.89 -1.88 3.91
N THR A 55 -4.05 -1.57 4.88
CA THR A 55 -3.27 -2.54 5.64
C THR A 55 -3.02 -2.10 7.08
N ASP A 56 -2.94 -3.07 8.01
CA ASP A 56 -2.43 -2.87 9.37
C ASP A 56 -0.99 -3.40 9.55
N GLY A 57 -0.37 -3.86 8.45
CA GLY A 57 0.94 -4.53 8.44
C GLY A 57 0.92 -6.03 8.78
N LYS A 58 -0.25 -6.62 9.07
CA LYS A 58 -0.46 -8.08 9.21
C LYS A 58 -1.39 -8.61 8.11
N PHE A 59 -2.36 -7.80 7.72
CA PHE A 59 -3.34 -8.09 6.67
C PHE A 59 -3.29 -7.02 5.58
N LEU A 60 -3.56 -7.44 4.34
CA LEU A 60 -4.05 -6.55 3.30
C LEU A 60 -5.57 -6.68 3.26
N TYR A 61 -6.26 -5.60 3.57
CA TYR A 61 -7.71 -5.51 3.54
C TYR A 61 -8.15 -4.96 2.19
N PHE A 62 -9.20 -5.53 1.60
CA PHE A 62 -9.77 -4.99 0.37
C PHE A 62 -11.28 -5.24 0.29
N CYS A 63 -12.00 -4.27 -0.26
CA CYS A 63 -13.40 -4.44 -0.62
C CYS A 63 -13.50 -5.25 -1.92
N PRO A 64 -14.17 -6.43 -1.93
CA PRO A 64 -14.30 -7.24 -3.15
C PRO A 64 -14.98 -6.49 -4.30
N ARG A 65 -15.98 -5.64 -4.00
CA ARG A 65 -16.68 -4.85 -5.04
C ARG A 65 -15.74 -3.85 -5.71
N TYR A 66 -14.86 -3.23 -4.93
CA TYR A 66 -13.83 -2.33 -5.46
C TYR A 66 -12.76 -3.11 -6.25
N SER A 67 -12.26 -4.23 -5.70
CA SER A 67 -11.30 -5.09 -6.39
C SER A 67 -11.83 -5.56 -7.75
N ALA A 68 -13.11 -5.88 -7.86
CA ALA A 68 -13.74 -6.32 -9.10
C ALA A 68 -13.75 -5.26 -10.21
N THR A 69 -13.56 -3.97 -9.90
CA THR A 69 -13.43 -2.90 -10.90
C THR A 69 -11.99 -2.67 -11.34
N LEU A 70 -11.01 -3.27 -10.67
CA LEU A 70 -9.60 -3.10 -10.98
C LEU A 70 -9.17 -4.01 -12.13
N THR A 71 -8.32 -3.47 -12.99
CA THR A 71 -7.53 -4.30 -13.92
C THR A 71 -6.52 -5.13 -13.12
N GLU A 72 -5.95 -6.16 -13.75
CA GLU A 72 -4.85 -6.93 -13.14
C GLU A 72 -3.66 -6.05 -12.78
N GLU A 73 -3.25 -5.16 -13.67
CA GLU A 73 -2.15 -4.21 -13.42
C GLU A 73 -2.44 -3.28 -12.25
N SER A 74 -3.65 -2.71 -12.18
CA SER A 74 -4.06 -1.86 -11.06
C SER A 74 -4.08 -2.61 -9.73
N ARG A 75 -4.48 -3.90 -9.74
CA ARG A 75 -4.51 -4.74 -8.53
C ARG A 75 -3.10 -5.12 -8.09
N LEU A 76 -2.20 -5.48 -9.01
CA LEU A 76 -0.77 -5.72 -8.74
C LEU A 76 -0.11 -4.47 -8.14
N TYR A 77 -0.34 -3.30 -8.73
CA TYR A 77 0.12 -2.02 -8.20
C TYR A 77 -0.42 -1.79 -6.78
N LEU A 78 -1.73 -1.91 -6.56
CA LEU A 78 -2.37 -1.65 -5.27
C LEU A 78 -1.80 -2.56 -4.17
N GLN A 79 -1.62 -3.85 -4.46
CA GLN A 79 -1.00 -4.76 -3.50
C GLN A 79 0.44 -4.35 -3.18
N ALA A 80 1.22 -3.98 -4.20
CA ALA A 80 2.58 -3.52 -4.00
C ALA A 80 2.64 -2.23 -3.18
N HIS A 81 1.76 -1.28 -3.48
CA HIS A 81 1.60 -0.02 -2.77
C HIS A 81 1.35 -0.24 -1.27
N LEU A 82 0.36 -1.06 -0.91
CA LEU A 82 0.05 -1.38 0.49
C LEU A 82 1.21 -2.07 1.21
N ILE A 83 1.90 -3.01 0.55
CA ILE A 83 3.11 -3.65 1.11
C ILE A 83 4.18 -2.59 1.38
N TRP A 84 4.38 -1.65 0.46
CA TRP A 84 5.39 -0.61 0.61
C TRP A 84 5.02 0.46 1.64
N HIS A 85 3.74 0.69 1.96
CA HIS A 85 3.37 1.43 3.18
C HIS A 85 3.89 0.74 4.45
N CYS A 86 3.88 -0.60 4.47
CA CYS A 86 4.43 -1.35 5.61
C CYS A 86 5.95 -1.17 5.70
N VAL A 87 6.66 -1.36 4.58
CA VAL A 87 8.12 -1.19 4.49
C VAL A 87 8.51 0.24 4.86
N ALA A 88 7.80 1.24 4.33
CA ALA A 88 8.00 2.65 4.64
C ALA A 88 7.52 3.05 6.04
N GLY A 89 6.94 2.15 6.83
CA GLY A 89 6.48 2.47 8.18
C GLY A 89 5.36 3.52 8.22
N HIS A 90 4.56 3.61 7.16
CA HIS A 90 3.39 4.50 7.03
C HIS A 90 2.13 3.90 7.67
N LEU A 91 2.29 2.90 8.53
CA LEU A 91 1.18 2.28 9.26
C LEU A 91 0.55 3.26 10.27
N THR A 92 1.30 4.25 10.75
CA THR A 92 0.82 5.30 11.64
C THR A 92 0.98 6.67 11.00
N ALA A 93 0.26 7.67 11.52
CA ALA A 93 0.39 9.06 11.11
C ALA A 93 0.91 9.91 12.28
N PRO A 94 1.86 10.84 12.04
CA PRO A 94 2.22 11.85 13.03
C PRO A 94 1.06 12.84 13.24
N LEU A 95 1.17 13.67 14.28
CA LEU A 95 0.22 14.76 14.47
C LEU A 95 0.44 15.82 13.38
N VAL A 96 -0.51 15.89 12.43
CA VAL A 96 -0.46 16.76 11.25
C VAL A 96 -1.75 17.55 11.11
N ALA A 97 -1.68 18.73 10.51
CA ALA A 97 -2.85 19.61 10.31
C ALA A 97 -3.83 19.07 9.26
N SER A 98 -3.34 18.31 8.28
CA SER A 98 -4.13 17.74 7.19
C SER A 98 -3.72 16.28 6.99
N ARG A 99 -4.66 15.36 7.19
CA ARG A 99 -4.44 13.92 7.00
C ARG A 99 -4.37 13.54 5.53
N HIS A 100 -5.23 14.12 4.69
CA HIS A 100 -5.18 13.94 3.24
C HIS A 100 -3.80 14.29 2.66
N ARG A 101 -3.27 15.46 3.04
CA ARG A 101 -1.94 15.89 2.60
C ARG A 101 -0.83 14.96 3.10
N TRP A 102 -0.98 14.40 4.31
CA TRP A 102 -0.05 13.41 4.82
C TRP A 102 -0.12 12.11 4.02
N HIS A 103 -1.32 11.66 3.65
CA HIS A 103 -1.50 10.48 2.82
C HIS A 103 -0.85 10.65 1.45
N LEU A 104 -1.11 11.76 0.74
CA LEU A 104 -0.46 12.06 -0.55
C LEU A 104 1.07 12.04 -0.46
N ALA A 105 1.62 12.48 0.67
CA ALA A 105 3.06 12.47 0.89
C ALA A 105 3.62 11.05 1.08
N CYS A 106 2.91 10.20 1.82
CA CYS A 106 3.20 8.78 1.96
C CYS A 106 3.12 8.06 0.60
N ASP A 107 2.05 8.29 -0.15
CA ASP A 107 1.80 7.67 -1.46
C ASP A 107 2.89 8.06 -2.45
N HIS A 108 3.28 9.34 -2.50
CA HIS A 108 4.38 9.79 -3.33
C HIS A 108 5.69 9.05 -3.00
N GLU A 109 6.05 8.96 -1.71
CA GLU A 109 7.28 8.27 -1.30
C GLU A 109 7.24 6.79 -1.73
N VAL A 110 6.14 6.10 -1.45
CA VAL A 110 5.90 4.70 -1.87
C VAL A 110 5.96 4.56 -3.39
N ASN A 111 5.28 5.41 -4.14
CA ASN A 111 5.21 5.36 -5.60
C ASN A 111 6.57 5.61 -6.24
N THR A 112 7.43 6.46 -5.66
CA THR A 112 8.80 6.64 -6.15
C THR A 112 9.67 5.40 -5.94
N LEU A 113 9.41 4.59 -4.90
CA LEU A 113 10.11 3.34 -4.65
C LEU A 113 9.61 2.23 -5.59
N LEU A 114 8.29 2.14 -5.78
CA LEU A 114 7.67 1.23 -6.75
C LEU A 114 8.16 1.49 -8.18
N LEU A 115 8.22 2.75 -8.59
CA LEU A 115 8.73 3.13 -9.90
C LEU A 115 10.20 2.73 -10.07
N ALA A 116 11.02 2.87 -9.01
CA ALA A 116 12.41 2.43 -9.04
C ALA A 116 12.54 0.90 -9.13
N LEU A 117 11.57 0.15 -8.61
CA LEU A 117 11.46 -1.30 -8.74
C LEU A 117 10.91 -1.76 -10.10
N GLY A 118 10.56 -0.83 -11.00
CA GLY A 118 9.99 -1.16 -12.32
C GLY A 118 8.50 -1.49 -12.28
N VAL A 119 7.79 -1.17 -11.19
CA VAL A 119 6.33 -1.31 -11.13
C VAL A 119 5.68 -0.16 -11.90
N ALA A 120 4.76 -0.50 -12.80
CA ALA A 120 3.96 0.48 -13.51
C ALA A 120 2.96 1.14 -12.55
N LEU A 121 2.84 2.47 -12.63
CA LEU A 121 1.92 3.25 -11.82
C LEU A 121 0.66 3.59 -12.63
N PRO A 122 -0.54 3.57 -12.02
CA PRO A 122 -1.72 4.19 -12.60
C PRO A 122 -1.48 5.67 -12.96
N VAL A 123 -2.18 6.17 -13.97
CA VAL A 123 -2.02 7.56 -14.46
C VAL A 123 -2.33 8.60 -13.38
N ASP A 124 -3.23 8.27 -12.47
CA ASP A 124 -3.70 9.09 -11.36
C ASP A 124 -2.95 8.82 -10.03
N ALA A 125 -1.92 7.97 -10.03
CA ALA A 125 -1.12 7.71 -8.84
C ALA A 125 -0.34 8.97 -8.41
N PRO A 126 -0.39 9.39 -7.13
CA PRO A 126 0.34 10.56 -6.65
C PRO A 126 1.84 10.44 -6.90
N LEU A 127 2.38 11.33 -7.73
CA LEU A 127 3.79 11.42 -8.03
C LEU A 127 4.15 12.86 -8.36
N PHE A 128 4.94 13.50 -7.50
CA PHE A 128 5.38 14.88 -7.64
C PHE A 128 6.86 14.91 -8.07
N PRO A 129 7.19 15.11 -9.37
CA PRO A 129 8.56 14.89 -9.88
C PRO A 129 9.65 15.67 -9.15
N VAL A 130 9.35 16.89 -8.69
CA VAL A 130 10.28 17.75 -7.92
C VAL A 130 10.59 17.25 -6.51
N CYS A 131 9.80 16.30 -6.02
CA CYS A 131 9.91 15.69 -4.69
C CYS A 131 10.50 14.28 -4.73
N VAL A 132 10.92 13.78 -5.89
CA VAL A 132 11.51 12.45 -6.01
C VAL A 132 12.76 12.33 -5.11
N GLY A 133 12.77 11.32 -4.24
CA GLY A 133 13.84 11.07 -3.28
C GLY A 133 13.72 11.82 -1.94
N ARG A 134 12.68 12.65 -1.77
CA ARG A 134 12.33 13.24 -0.47
C ARG A 134 11.49 12.27 0.35
N ASN A 135 11.60 12.34 1.67
CA ASN A 135 10.76 11.53 2.56
C ASN A 135 9.34 12.11 2.74
N ALA A 136 8.39 11.31 3.23
CA ALA A 136 6.99 11.75 3.40
C ALA A 136 6.85 13.06 4.20
N MET A 137 7.69 13.33 5.21
CA MET A 137 7.61 14.59 5.95
C MET A 137 8.07 15.80 5.14
N GLU A 138 9.10 15.65 4.33
CA GLU A 138 9.58 16.70 3.41
C GLU A 138 8.55 16.98 2.30
N VAL A 139 7.94 15.92 1.77
CA VAL A 139 6.88 16.03 0.76
C VAL A 139 5.63 16.66 1.36
N TYR A 140 5.24 16.25 2.57
CA TYR A 140 4.11 16.84 3.30
C TYR A 140 4.24 18.35 3.48
N ARG A 141 5.45 18.81 3.84
CA ARG A 141 5.75 20.25 3.97
C ARG A 141 5.74 20.95 2.62
N TRP A 142 6.29 20.33 1.58
CA TRP A 142 6.26 20.90 0.24
C TRP A 142 4.83 21.05 -0.30
N LEU A 143 3.95 20.08 -0.01
CA LEU A 143 2.54 20.10 -0.40
C LEU A 143 1.74 21.23 0.27
N GLU A 144 2.27 21.93 1.26
CA GLU A 144 1.66 23.15 1.77
C GLU A 144 1.58 24.26 0.72
N GLY A 145 2.54 24.29 -0.21
CA GLY A 145 2.53 25.19 -1.36
C GLY A 145 1.84 24.62 -2.60
N HIS A 146 1.25 23.43 -2.54
CA HIS A 146 0.55 22.84 -3.67
C HIS A 146 -0.73 23.65 -3.97
N PRO A 147 -1.00 24.02 -5.23
CA PRO A 147 -2.11 24.93 -5.56
C PRO A 147 -3.47 24.38 -5.15
N ASP A 148 -3.68 23.06 -5.27
CA ASP A 148 -4.88 22.39 -4.79
C ASP A 148 -4.62 20.89 -4.59
N THR A 149 -4.48 20.43 -3.36
CA THR A 149 -4.28 18.99 -3.06
C THR A 149 -5.57 18.17 -3.16
N SER A 150 -6.74 18.80 -3.31
CA SER A 150 -8.02 18.09 -3.39
C SER A 150 -8.25 17.44 -4.77
N LEU A 151 -7.48 17.85 -5.77
CA LEU A 151 -7.47 17.26 -7.11
C LEU A 151 -6.67 15.95 -7.18
N GLU A 152 -5.85 15.66 -6.17
CA GLU A 152 -5.04 14.45 -6.09
C GLU A 152 -5.80 13.32 -5.40
N VAL A 153 -5.71 12.11 -5.94
CA VAL A 153 -6.44 10.92 -5.47
C VAL A 153 -5.46 9.93 -4.84
N THR A 154 -5.80 9.43 -3.65
CA THR A 154 -5.02 8.36 -2.99
C THR A 154 -5.55 7.00 -3.43
N ALA A 155 -4.66 6.02 -3.58
CA ALA A 155 -5.03 4.70 -4.15
C ALA A 155 -5.86 3.83 -3.17
N ASP A 156 -5.73 4.10 -1.88
CA ASP A 156 -6.29 3.31 -0.80
C ASP A 156 -6.78 4.19 0.37
N THR A 157 -7.13 3.57 1.48
CA THR A 157 -7.39 4.25 2.76
C THR A 157 -6.16 4.18 3.64
N HIS A 158 -5.64 5.33 4.06
CA HIS A 158 -4.42 5.39 4.86
C HIS A 158 -4.51 4.46 6.08
N PRO A 159 -3.49 3.64 6.37
CA PRO A 159 -3.49 2.70 7.51
C PRO A 159 -3.94 3.28 8.86
N ALA A 160 -3.50 4.50 9.16
CA ALA A 160 -3.89 5.23 10.38
C ALA A 160 -5.38 5.66 10.45
N GLU A 161 -6.13 5.55 9.36
CA GLU A 161 -7.58 5.81 9.31
C GLU A 161 -8.41 4.52 9.29
N LEU A 162 -7.75 3.36 9.18
CA LEU A 162 -8.40 2.06 9.07
C LEU A 162 -9.35 1.75 10.23
N TRP A 163 -9.00 2.20 11.45
CA TRP A 163 -9.82 2.00 12.65
C TRP A 163 -11.23 2.59 12.55
N TRP A 164 -11.46 3.56 11.64
CA TRP A 164 -12.78 4.12 11.36
C TRP A 164 -13.69 3.14 10.64
N HIS A 165 -13.11 2.17 9.93
CA HIS A 165 -13.81 1.14 9.18
C HIS A 165 -13.72 -0.23 9.86
N LEU A 166 -12.60 -0.52 10.52
CA LEU A 166 -12.28 -1.79 11.17
C LEU A 166 -11.71 -1.51 12.57
N PRO A 167 -12.56 -1.36 13.62
CA PRO A 167 -12.13 -0.93 14.95
C PRO A 167 -11.03 -1.80 15.60
N ASN A 168 -10.95 -3.07 15.19
CA ASN A 168 -9.96 -4.03 15.70
C ASN A 168 -8.66 -4.07 14.88
N ALA A 169 -8.58 -3.35 13.76
CA ALA A 169 -7.42 -3.28 12.88
C ALA A 169 -6.59 -2.03 13.21
N GLN A 170 -5.91 -2.05 14.36
CA GLN A 170 -5.02 -0.97 14.76
C GLN A 170 -3.55 -1.30 14.45
N PRO A 171 -2.78 -0.34 13.91
CA PRO A 171 -1.35 -0.48 13.74
C PRO A 171 -0.64 -0.78 15.06
N ASP A 172 -0.03 -1.95 15.15
CA ASP A 172 0.77 -2.35 16.32
C ASP A 172 2.21 -1.87 16.13
N VAL A 173 2.75 -1.11 17.09
CA VAL A 173 4.13 -0.61 17.05
C VAL A 173 5.14 -1.75 16.83
N ARG A 174 4.86 -2.94 17.36
CA ARG A 174 5.71 -4.13 17.16
C ARG A 174 5.72 -4.58 15.71
N VAL A 175 4.59 -4.47 15.01
CA VAL A 175 4.49 -4.78 13.57
C VAL A 175 5.34 -3.80 12.76
N ALA A 176 5.27 -2.50 13.07
CA ALA A 176 6.11 -1.51 12.42
C ALA A 176 7.62 -1.82 12.61
N MET A 177 8.03 -2.25 13.81
CA MET A 177 9.42 -2.66 14.06
C MET A 177 9.82 -3.93 13.28
N LEU A 178 8.91 -4.90 13.13
CA LEU A 178 9.15 -6.09 12.32
C LEU A 178 9.34 -5.74 10.84
N TRP A 179 8.57 -4.79 10.30
CA TRP A 179 8.73 -4.33 8.93
C TRP A 179 10.06 -3.63 8.67
N ARG A 180 10.51 -2.78 9.60
CA ARG A 180 11.87 -2.19 9.52
C ARG A 180 12.95 -3.25 9.51
N HIS A 181 12.83 -4.25 10.37
CA HIS A 181 13.78 -5.35 10.41
C HIS A 181 13.81 -6.12 9.07
N ARG A 182 12.65 -6.41 8.49
CA ARG A 182 12.54 -7.07 7.18
C ARG A 182 13.12 -6.21 6.04
N ALA A 183 12.90 -4.90 6.07
CA ALA A 183 13.49 -3.97 5.11
C ALA A 183 15.03 -4.02 5.18
N HIS A 184 15.59 -3.99 6.38
CA HIS A 184 17.04 -4.08 6.57
C HIS A 184 17.63 -5.43 6.09
N LEU A 185 16.93 -6.54 6.32
CA LEU A 185 17.36 -7.86 5.84
C LEU A 185 17.42 -7.90 4.32
N ILE A 186 16.37 -7.44 3.62
CA ILE A 186 16.35 -7.53 2.15
C ILE A 186 17.44 -6.66 1.51
N ALA A 187 17.74 -5.50 2.11
CA ALA A 187 18.81 -4.62 1.64
C ALA A 187 20.20 -5.27 1.74
N LYS A 188 20.42 -6.13 2.74
CA LYS A 188 21.69 -6.84 2.94
C LYS A 188 21.82 -8.11 2.13
N GLU A 189 20.72 -8.82 1.93
CA GLU A 189 20.73 -10.14 1.28
C GLU A 189 20.64 -10.03 -0.25
N THR A 190 20.09 -8.93 -0.78
CA THR A 190 19.78 -8.82 -2.20
C THR A 190 20.74 -7.87 -2.91
N ASN A 191 21.71 -8.43 -3.65
CA ASN A 191 22.57 -7.66 -4.57
C ASN A 191 21.83 -7.12 -5.82
N GLY A 192 20.51 -7.33 -5.91
CA GLY A 192 19.67 -6.96 -7.07
C GLY A 192 18.66 -5.83 -6.83
N LEU A 193 18.60 -5.24 -5.63
CA LEU A 193 17.73 -4.08 -5.41
C LEU A 193 18.33 -2.83 -6.09
N PRO A 194 17.49 -1.98 -6.73
CA PRO A 194 17.94 -0.67 -7.17
C PRO A 194 18.54 0.13 -6.01
N GLU A 195 19.65 0.84 -6.25
CA GLU A 195 20.43 1.51 -5.20
C GLU A 195 19.58 2.40 -4.29
N ARG A 196 18.63 3.16 -4.86
CA ARG A 196 17.70 4.01 -4.10
C ARG A 196 16.85 3.20 -3.12
N VAL A 197 16.35 2.05 -3.57
CA VAL A 197 15.47 1.18 -2.79
C VAL A 197 16.26 0.51 -1.67
N ALA A 198 17.47 0.02 -1.97
CA ALA A 198 18.36 -0.53 -0.96
C ALA A 198 18.68 0.50 0.13
N LYS A 199 19.12 1.71 -0.25
CA LYS A 199 19.40 2.81 0.68
C LYS A 199 18.18 3.18 1.53
N PHE A 200 16.99 3.22 0.94
CA PHE A 200 15.75 3.46 1.68
C PHE A 200 15.52 2.41 2.77
N CYS A 201 15.66 1.13 2.41
CA CYS A 201 15.48 0.02 3.32
C CYS A 201 16.52 -0.03 4.46
N GLU A 202 17.76 0.43 4.23
CA GLU A 202 18.82 0.46 5.24
C GLU A 202 18.60 1.49 6.37
N VAL A 203 17.92 2.60 6.06
CA VAL A 203 17.80 3.76 6.97
C VAL A 203 16.47 3.84 7.73
N ARG A 204 15.60 2.83 7.58
CA ARG A 204 14.22 2.85 8.07
C ARG A 204 14.03 2.28 9.48
#